data_AF-A0A094AFL1-F1
#
_entry.id   AF-A0A094AFL1-F1
#
_cell.length_a   1.000
_cell.length_b   1.000
_cell.length_c   1.000
_cell.angle_alpha   90.00
_cell.angle_beta   90.00
_cell.angle_gamma   90.00
#
_symmetry.space_group_name_H-M   'P 1'
#
loop_
_entity.id
_entity.type
_entity.pdbx_description
1 polymer ?
#
loop_
_entity_poly.entity_id
_entity_poly.type
_entity_poly.pdbx_seq_one_letter_code
_entity_poly.pdbx_strand_id
1 'polypeptide(L)'
;MGVFSSLRSIYTLDTLDTRFTSSPRVPYQAVVDARNGHGIAPGPDAPVMLDSRRKPIPPTRSLWETTEFYLYYLVVSVSVAYMFWVTFDVSRPSDPNYYKYEQWLAPGWIPGRKVDVSDAQYRTFRNNTPYIFALLLVHPVLRRVYERLRPISTQSKAAFSTSGRIGQPGGAAGDARQDQRTSFDFVFALIFLTALHGFSVFKVVFILYLNYCVATKLPKKYVVPATWIFAVGTLFANEIFKGYPYANIEKFLMPWSTPSKLSWGSWLDGYSGIMPRWAILFNLTVLRLVSFNIDYYWSLDHRAGSPLEVCR
;
A
#
# COMPACT_ATOMS: atom_id res chain seq x y z
N MET A 1 9.67 30.40 21.08
CA MET A 1 8.92 29.77 19.98
C MET A 1 8.36 28.45 20.50
N GLY A 2 7.06 28.36 20.73
CA GLY A 2 6.47 27.20 21.44
C GLY A 2 6.40 25.94 20.58
N VAL A 3 6.31 24.76 21.20
CA VAL A 3 6.18 23.45 20.54
C VAL A 3 5.06 23.45 19.48
N PHE A 4 3.98 24.19 19.71
CA PHE A 4 2.88 24.36 18.76
C PHE A 4 3.26 25.15 17.50
N SER A 5 4.16 26.15 17.59
CA SER A 5 4.63 26.86 16.39
C SER A 5 5.57 25.98 15.56
N SER A 6 6.38 25.14 16.22
CA SER A 6 7.22 24.14 15.54
C SER A 6 6.38 23.06 14.85
N LEU A 7 5.33 22.55 15.51
CA LEU A 7 4.39 21.61 14.87
C LEU A 7 3.66 22.27 13.70
N ARG A 8 3.18 23.50 13.86
CA ARG A 8 2.54 24.24 12.76
C ARG A 8 3.48 24.45 11.59
N SER A 9 4.76 24.73 11.83
CA SER A 9 5.78 24.85 10.77
C SER A 9 6.11 23.55 10.06
N ILE A 10 5.85 22.37 10.66
CA ILE A 10 6.02 21.09 9.95
C ILE A 10 4.89 20.90 8.93
N TYR A 11 3.68 21.38 9.27
CA TYR A 11 2.48 21.28 8.42
C TYR A 11 2.20 22.54 7.58
N THR A 12 3.16 23.47 7.44
CA THR A 12 3.01 24.56 6.48
C THR A 12 2.99 24.01 5.05
N LEU A 13 2.21 24.62 4.15
CA LEU A 13 2.14 24.20 2.74
C LEU A 13 3.52 24.18 2.09
N ASP A 14 4.37 25.18 2.40
CA ASP A 14 5.76 25.25 1.94
C ASP A 14 6.65 24.09 2.42
N THR A 15 6.36 23.51 3.58
CA THR A 15 7.14 22.38 4.12
C THR A 15 6.61 21.02 3.70
N LEU A 16 5.29 20.92 3.47
CA LEU A 16 4.63 19.68 3.05
C LEU A 16 4.83 19.41 1.55
N ASP A 17 4.61 20.40 0.69
CA ASP A 17 4.87 20.28 -0.73
C ASP A 17 4.97 21.66 -1.40
N THR A 18 6.20 22.02 -1.79
CA THR A 18 6.51 23.28 -2.45
C THR A 18 5.84 23.43 -3.81
N ARG A 19 5.30 22.34 -4.41
CA ARG A 19 4.58 22.42 -5.71
C ARG A 19 3.28 23.22 -5.61
N PHE A 20 2.69 23.33 -4.42
CA PHE A 20 1.47 24.11 -4.21
C PHE A 20 1.73 25.61 -4.01
N THR A 21 2.97 25.99 -3.70
CA THR A 21 3.35 27.39 -3.42
C THR A 21 4.32 27.96 -4.45
N SER A 22 5.06 27.11 -5.16
CA SER A 22 5.91 27.48 -6.29
C SER A 22 5.13 27.51 -7.61
N SER A 23 5.46 28.47 -8.48
CA SER A 23 4.83 28.59 -9.79
C SER A 23 5.12 27.35 -10.66
N PRO A 24 4.17 26.85 -11.47
CA PRO A 24 4.40 25.75 -12.41
C PRO A 24 5.51 26.01 -13.45
N ARG A 25 5.91 27.28 -13.59
CA ARG A 25 6.96 27.74 -14.51
C ARG A 25 8.37 27.64 -13.93
N VAL A 26 8.51 27.38 -12.63
CA VAL A 26 9.83 27.25 -11.98
C VAL A 26 10.19 25.77 -11.89
N PRO A 27 11.32 25.32 -12.47
CA PRO A 27 11.78 23.94 -12.34
C PRO A 27 11.98 23.56 -10.87
N TYR A 28 11.49 22.37 -10.47
CA TYR A 28 11.58 21.87 -9.10
C TYR A 28 13.00 21.89 -8.53
N GLN A 29 13.99 21.60 -9.38
CA GLN A 29 15.40 21.61 -8.99
C GLN A 29 15.88 23.00 -8.55
N ALA A 30 15.42 24.07 -9.20
CA ALA A 30 15.78 25.44 -8.85
C ALA A 30 15.26 25.85 -7.46
N VAL A 31 14.09 25.33 -7.06
CA VAL A 31 13.51 25.56 -5.72
C VAL A 31 14.31 24.82 -4.64
N VAL A 32 14.76 23.60 -4.94
CA VAL A 32 15.60 22.79 -4.04
C VAL A 32 17.00 23.40 -3.87
N ASP A 33 17.60 23.86 -4.97
CA ASP A 33 18.94 24.45 -4.96
C ASP A 33 18.97 25.79 -4.21
N ALA A 34 17.93 26.61 -4.37
CA ALA A 34 17.72 27.83 -3.59
C ALA A 34 17.60 27.55 -2.07
N ARG A 35 16.88 26.49 -1.68
CA ARG A 35 16.69 26.10 -0.26
C ARG A 35 17.99 25.64 0.39
N ASN A 36 18.86 24.97 -0.37
CA ASN A 36 20.14 24.47 0.11
C ASN A 36 21.25 25.54 0.09
N GLY A 37 20.92 26.80 -0.22
CA GLY A 37 21.88 27.91 -0.28
C GLY A 37 22.80 27.88 -1.50
N HIS A 38 22.49 27.04 -2.49
CA HIS A 38 23.27 26.86 -3.72
C HIS A 38 22.62 27.53 -4.96
N GLY A 39 21.56 28.32 -4.77
CA GLY A 39 20.89 29.08 -5.82
C GLY A 39 20.36 30.42 -5.29
N ILE A 40 20.07 31.35 -6.22
CA ILE A 40 19.38 32.60 -5.90
C ILE A 40 18.01 32.21 -5.34
N ALA A 41 17.75 32.52 -4.06
CA ALA A 41 16.43 32.36 -3.48
C ALA A 41 15.41 33.04 -4.40
N PRO A 42 14.27 32.41 -4.75
CA PRO A 42 13.18 33.15 -5.33
C PRO A 42 12.91 34.29 -4.34
N GLY A 43 13.09 35.53 -4.79
CA GLY A 43 12.83 36.68 -3.95
C GLY A 43 11.38 36.68 -3.45
N PRO A 44 11.00 37.65 -2.61
CA PRO A 44 9.60 37.85 -2.17
C PRO A 44 8.61 37.96 -3.34
N ASP A 45 9.14 38.14 -4.55
CA ASP A 45 8.46 38.22 -5.83
C ASP A 45 8.07 36.82 -6.36
N ALA A 46 7.33 36.06 -5.56
CA ALA A 46 6.49 35.00 -6.13
C ALA A 46 5.60 35.66 -7.21
N PRO A 47 5.48 35.11 -8.43
CA PRO A 47 4.64 35.70 -9.45
C PRO A 47 3.19 35.60 -8.96
N VAL A 48 2.71 36.68 -8.37
CA VAL A 48 1.32 36.83 -7.96
C VAL A 48 0.50 36.61 -9.22
N MET A 49 -0.39 35.62 -9.24
CA MET A 49 -1.33 35.46 -10.34
C MET A 49 -2.05 36.80 -10.49
N LEU A 50 -1.87 37.46 -11.63
CA LEU A 50 -2.48 38.74 -11.92
C LEU A 50 -3.79 38.48 -12.66
N ASP A 51 -4.89 39.10 -12.22
CA ASP A 51 -6.14 39.07 -12.97
C ASP A 51 -5.96 39.79 -14.33
N SER A 52 -6.94 39.66 -15.24
CA SER A 52 -6.98 40.28 -16.58
C SER A 52 -6.74 41.80 -16.57
N ARG A 53 -6.89 42.44 -15.40
CA ARG A 53 -6.61 43.87 -15.14
C ARG A 53 -5.27 44.14 -14.43
N ARG A 54 -4.34 43.17 -14.43
CA ARG A 54 -3.02 43.25 -13.80
C ARG A 54 -3.06 43.57 -12.30
N LYS A 55 -4.03 43.04 -11.57
CA LYS A 55 -4.11 43.16 -10.11
C LYS A 55 -3.72 41.84 -9.43
N PRO A 56 -2.97 41.90 -8.30
CA PRO A 56 -2.71 40.75 -7.43
C PRO A 56 -3.99 39.96 -7.14
N ILE A 57 -4.07 38.69 -7.55
CA ILE A 57 -5.13 37.78 -7.08
C ILE A 57 -4.75 37.41 -5.65
N PRO A 58 -5.54 37.80 -4.63
CA PRO A 58 -5.26 37.39 -3.27
C PRO A 58 -5.34 35.86 -3.18
N PRO A 59 -4.49 35.21 -2.36
CA PRO A 59 -4.62 33.78 -2.12
C PRO A 59 -6.05 33.48 -1.68
N THR A 60 -6.69 32.51 -2.33
CA THR A 60 -8.06 32.14 -2.01
C THR A 60 -8.12 31.75 -0.53
N ARG A 61 -8.92 32.49 0.25
CA ARG A 61 -9.07 32.23 1.68
C ARG A 61 -9.67 30.83 1.86
N SER A 62 -9.10 30.05 2.77
CA SER A 62 -9.62 28.73 3.12
C SER A 62 -11.08 28.84 3.54
N LEU A 63 -11.96 28.09 2.88
CA LEU A 63 -13.40 28.07 3.18
C LEU A 63 -13.74 27.30 4.47
N TRP A 64 -12.74 26.70 5.13
CA TRP A 64 -12.89 25.92 6.34
C TRP A 64 -13.38 26.72 7.56
N GLU A 65 -13.14 28.04 7.58
CA GLU A 65 -13.55 28.96 8.66
C GLU A 65 -14.84 29.72 8.36
N THR A 66 -15.60 29.33 7.33
CA THR A 66 -16.89 29.97 7.04
C THR A 66 -17.98 29.44 7.96
N THR A 67 -18.99 30.27 8.26
CA THR A 67 -20.16 29.87 9.06
C THR A 67 -20.91 28.69 8.45
N GLU A 68 -20.97 28.63 7.12
CA GLU A 68 -21.52 27.51 6.35
C GLU A 68 -20.75 26.22 6.62
N PHE A 69 -19.42 26.28 6.67
CA PHE A 69 -18.59 25.11 6.93
C PHE A 69 -18.69 24.63 8.38
N TYR A 70 -18.85 25.55 9.34
CA TYR A 70 -19.20 25.18 10.72
C TYR A 70 -20.55 24.47 10.84
N LEU A 71 -21.55 24.85 10.03
CA LEU A 71 -22.81 24.12 9.94
C LEU A 71 -22.58 22.69 9.43
N TYR A 72 -21.74 22.50 8.41
CA TYR A 72 -21.38 21.16 7.93
C TYR A 72 -20.67 20.33 8.99
N TYR A 73 -19.73 20.91 9.74
CA TYR A 73 -19.11 20.22 10.86
C TYR A 73 -20.12 19.76 11.90
N LEU A 74 -21.08 20.62 12.25
CA LEU A 74 -22.14 20.28 13.19
C LEU A 74 -22.99 19.12 12.66
N VAL A 75 -23.49 19.24 11.43
CA VAL A 75 -24.34 18.20 10.80
C VAL A 75 -23.59 16.87 10.75
N VAL A 76 -22.36 16.85 10.23
CA VAL A 76 -21.54 15.63 10.15
C VAL A 76 -21.28 15.04 11.53
N SER A 77 -20.93 15.87 12.52
CA SER A 77 -20.66 15.39 13.88
C SER A 77 -21.90 14.78 14.53
N VAL A 78 -23.05 15.43 14.38
CA VAL A 78 -24.35 14.93 14.87
C VAL A 78 -24.73 13.65 14.15
N SER A 79 -24.59 13.59 12.81
CA SER A 79 -24.87 12.39 12.03
C SER A 79 -23.99 11.22 12.46
N VAL A 80 -22.68 11.43 12.64
CA VAL A 80 -21.75 10.39 13.09
C VAL A 80 -22.11 9.92 14.50
N ALA A 81 -22.35 10.84 15.45
CA ALA A 81 -22.78 10.48 16.80
C ALA A 81 -24.10 9.69 16.77
N TYR A 82 -25.04 10.07 15.92
CA TYR A 82 -26.31 9.39 15.74
C TYR A 82 -26.14 7.99 15.15
N MET A 83 -25.25 7.78 14.18
CA MET A 83 -24.93 6.46 13.62
C MET A 83 -24.43 5.49 14.70
N PHE A 84 -23.56 5.96 15.60
CA PHE A 84 -23.10 5.17 16.75
C PHE A 84 -24.22 4.92 17.75
N TRP A 85 -25.04 5.93 18.03
CA TRP A 85 -26.13 5.81 19.00
C TRP A 85 -27.20 4.81 18.57
N VAL A 86 -27.67 4.87 17.31
CA VAL A 86 -28.66 3.94 16.77
C VAL A 86 -28.17 2.50 16.80
N THR A 87 -26.92 2.26 16.36
CA THR A 87 -26.34 0.91 16.38
C THR A 87 -26.15 0.39 17.81
N PHE A 88 -25.81 1.27 18.76
CA PHE A 88 -25.71 0.94 20.18
C PHE A 88 -27.06 0.61 20.83
N ASP A 89 -28.14 1.29 20.40
CA ASP A 89 -29.48 1.08 20.93
C ASP A 89 -30.11 -0.21 20.42
N VAL A 90 -30.08 -0.42 19.09
CA VAL A 90 -30.64 -1.62 18.45
C VAL A 90 -29.93 -2.89 18.93
N SER A 91 -28.62 -2.85 19.20
CA SER A 91 -27.84 -4.02 19.64
C SER A 91 -28.07 -4.43 21.11
N ARG A 92 -29.05 -3.86 21.80
CA ARG A 92 -29.38 -4.22 23.18
C ARG A 92 -30.30 -5.45 23.22
N PRO A 93 -30.16 -6.32 24.24
CA PRO A 93 -31.10 -7.42 24.46
C PRO A 93 -32.56 -7.00 24.66
N SER A 94 -32.80 -5.73 25.01
CA SER A 94 -34.13 -5.13 25.15
C SER A 94 -34.82 -4.85 23.81
N ASP A 95 -34.10 -4.85 22.68
CA ASP A 95 -34.68 -4.59 21.37
C ASP A 95 -35.57 -5.77 20.93
N PRO A 96 -36.79 -5.53 20.42
CA PRO A 96 -37.71 -6.59 20.04
C PRO A 96 -37.18 -7.48 18.90
N ASN A 97 -36.23 -7.02 18.10
CA ASN A 97 -35.63 -7.78 17.00
C ASN A 97 -34.33 -8.51 17.40
N TYR A 98 -33.85 -8.37 18.64
CA TYR A 98 -32.55 -8.90 19.07
C TYR A 98 -32.40 -10.42 18.84
N TYR A 99 -33.48 -11.18 19.05
CA TYR A 99 -33.51 -12.63 18.87
C TYR A 99 -33.13 -13.08 17.44
N LYS A 100 -33.32 -12.24 16.42
CA LYS A 100 -33.05 -12.58 15.01
C LYS A 100 -31.56 -12.77 14.72
N TYR A 101 -30.71 -12.02 15.41
CA TYR A 101 -29.27 -12.00 15.16
C TYR A 101 -28.43 -12.42 16.37
N GLU A 102 -29.04 -12.66 17.53
CA GLU A 102 -28.34 -13.08 18.74
C GLU A 102 -27.40 -14.29 18.53
N GLN A 103 -27.82 -15.26 17.71
CA GLN A 103 -27.01 -16.45 17.39
C GLN A 103 -25.65 -16.13 16.75
N TRP A 104 -25.52 -14.96 16.13
CA TRP A 104 -24.29 -14.48 15.49
C TRP A 104 -23.50 -13.53 16.39
N LEU A 105 -23.89 -13.37 17.66
CA LEU A 105 -23.21 -12.51 18.62
C LEU A 105 -22.38 -13.33 19.60
N ALA A 106 -21.13 -12.93 19.81
CA ALA A 106 -20.23 -13.54 20.79
C ALA A 106 -19.73 -12.49 21.80
N PRO A 107 -19.35 -12.87 23.03
CA PRO A 107 -18.70 -11.96 23.97
C PRO A 107 -17.49 -11.26 23.32
N GLY A 108 -17.45 -9.94 23.41
CA GLY A 108 -16.39 -9.12 22.82
C GLY A 108 -15.46 -8.48 23.84
N TRP A 109 -14.60 -7.60 23.34
CA TRP A 109 -13.65 -6.82 24.14
C TRP A 109 -14.28 -5.59 24.83
N ILE A 110 -15.51 -5.22 24.45
CA ILE A 110 -16.27 -4.12 25.05
C ILE A 110 -17.04 -4.67 26.24
N PRO A 111 -16.79 -4.20 27.48
CA PRO A 111 -17.46 -4.69 28.67
C PRO A 111 -18.98 -4.65 28.55
N GLY A 112 -19.64 -5.76 28.86
CA GLY A 112 -21.10 -5.87 28.82
C GLY A 112 -21.72 -5.89 27.41
N ARG A 113 -20.91 -6.01 26.35
CA ARG A 113 -21.41 -6.03 24.96
C ARG A 113 -20.93 -7.26 24.19
N LYS A 114 -21.88 -7.87 23.46
CA LYS A 114 -21.58 -8.90 22.46
C LYS A 114 -21.23 -8.21 21.14
N VAL A 115 -20.37 -8.85 20.36
CA VAL A 115 -19.94 -8.35 19.05
C VAL A 115 -20.36 -9.35 17.99
N ASP A 116 -20.73 -8.83 16.82
CA ASP A 116 -21.08 -9.62 15.66
C ASP A 116 -19.90 -10.49 15.18
N VAL A 117 -20.20 -11.75 14.87
CA VAL A 117 -19.30 -12.78 14.35
C VAL A 117 -19.84 -13.45 13.09
N SER A 118 -20.91 -12.91 12.49
CA SER A 118 -21.46 -13.36 11.21
C SER A 118 -20.43 -13.22 10.07
N ASP A 119 -19.70 -12.10 10.04
CA ASP A 119 -18.66 -11.84 9.05
C ASP A 119 -17.37 -12.63 9.37
N ALA A 120 -17.05 -13.59 8.51
CA ALA A 120 -15.86 -14.42 8.65
C ALA A 120 -14.54 -13.64 8.49
N GLN A 121 -14.50 -12.59 7.68
CA GLN A 121 -13.29 -11.77 7.47
C GLN A 121 -13.01 -10.92 8.71
N TYR A 122 -14.03 -10.21 9.21
CA TYR A 122 -13.89 -9.37 10.39
C TYR A 122 -13.57 -10.22 11.63
N ARG A 123 -14.25 -11.37 11.78
CA ARG A 123 -13.97 -12.34 12.85
C ARG A 123 -12.53 -12.86 12.80
N THR A 124 -12.05 -13.25 11.62
CA THR A 124 -10.68 -13.76 11.45
C THR A 124 -9.65 -12.68 11.77
N PHE A 125 -9.84 -11.46 11.26
CA PHE A 125 -8.96 -10.33 11.56
C PHE A 125 -8.91 -10.02 13.07
N ARG A 126 -10.07 -9.95 13.72
CA ARG A 126 -10.19 -9.65 15.15
C ARG A 126 -9.51 -10.71 16.02
N ASN A 127 -9.80 -11.98 15.75
CA ASN A 127 -9.20 -13.09 16.48
C ASN A 127 -7.66 -13.12 16.34
N ASN A 128 -7.15 -12.63 15.21
CA ASN A 128 -5.71 -12.55 14.96
C ASN A 128 -5.07 -11.19 15.30
N THR A 129 -5.84 -10.22 15.82
CA THR A 129 -5.35 -8.87 16.14
C THR A 129 -4.14 -8.88 17.08
N PRO A 130 -4.11 -9.70 18.15
CA PRO A 130 -2.92 -9.79 19.01
C PRO A 130 -1.67 -10.26 18.27
N TYR A 131 -1.81 -11.21 17.35
CA TYR A 131 -0.69 -11.70 16.53
C TYR A 131 -0.19 -10.63 15.55
N ILE A 132 -1.12 -9.89 14.93
CA ILE A 132 -0.77 -8.76 14.04
C ILE A 132 -0.04 -7.67 14.83
N PHE A 133 -0.50 -7.35 16.03
CA PHE A 133 0.15 -6.37 16.90
C PHE A 133 1.56 -6.83 17.31
N ALA A 134 1.70 -8.09 17.73
CA ALA A 134 3.01 -8.68 18.03
C ALA A 134 3.94 -8.61 16.81
N LEU A 135 3.45 -8.95 15.62
CA LEU A 135 4.21 -8.87 14.37
C LEU A 135 4.69 -7.45 14.07
N LEU A 136 3.84 -6.44 14.26
CA LEU A 136 4.18 -5.03 14.05
C LEU A 136 5.32 -4.57 14.97
N LEU A 137 5.41 -5.13 16.18
CA LEU A 137 6.52 -4.85 17.11
C LEU A 137 7.77 -5.66 16.78
N VAL A 138 7.62 -6.94 16.45
CA VAL A 138 8.73 -7.87 16.21
C VAL A 138 9.43 -7.59 14.88
N HIS A 139 8.69 -7.29 13.82
CA HIS A 139 9.24 -7.03 12.48
C HIS A 139 10.35 -5.96 12.45
N PRO A 140 10.18 -4.74 12.99
CA PRO A 140 11.25 -3.74 13.01
C PRO A 140 12.44 -4.15 13.89
N VAL A 141 12.21 -4.95 14.94
CA VAL A 141 13.29 -5.51 15.78
C VAL A 141 14.10 -6.52 14.98
N LEU A 142 13.44 -7.46 14.30
CA LEU A 142 14.09 -8.44 13.42
C LEU A 142 14.89 -7.76 12.31
N ARG A 143 14.33 -6.71 11.70
CA ARG A 143 15.05 -5.92 10.69
C ARG A 143 16.33 -5.32 11.27
N ARG A 144 16.27 -4.69 12.44
CA ARG A 144 17.46 -4.12 13.11
C ARG A 144 18.49 -5.18 13.49
N VAL A 145 18.04 -6.36 13.92
CA VAL A 145 18.94 -7.49 14.20
C VAL A 145 19.63 -7.94 12.92
N TYR A 146 18.89 -8.12 11.83
CA TYR A 146 19.45 -8.47 10.52
C TYR A 146 20.48 -7.44 10.03
N GLU A 147 20.17 -6.14 10.16
CA GLU A 147 21.07 -5.05 9.79
C GLU A 147 22.38 -5.09 10.59
N ARG A 148 22.30 -5.42 11.89
CA ARG A 148 23.48 -5.60 12.75
C ARG A 148 24.31 -6.84 12.39
N LEU A 149 23.67 -7.93 11.97
CA LEU A 149 24.35 -9.17 11.58
C LEU A 149 24.97 -9.09 10.18
N ARG A 150 24.47 -8.21 9.32
CA ARG A 150 24.95 -7.96 7.95
C ARG A 150 25.42 -6.51 7.80
N PRO A 151 26.42 -6.03 8.56
CA PRO A 151 26.84 -4.64 8.46
C PRO A 151 27.26 -4.30 7.02
N ILE A 152 26.68 -3.23 6.47
CA ILE A 152 27.09 -2.72 5.17
C ILE A 152 28.50 -2.15 5.35
N SER A 153 29.49 -2.78 4.73
CA SER A 153 30.83 -2.21 4.62
C SER A 153 30.75 -0.94 3.78
N THR A 154 30.49 0.19 4.43
CA THR A 154 30.65 1.50 3.82
C THR A 154 32.15 1.74 3.73
N GLN A 155 32.78 1.15 2.71
CA GLN A 155 34.12 1.54 2.30
C GLN A 155 33.99 2.88 1.55
N SER A 156 33.70 3.93 2.31
CA SER A 156 33.86 5.32 1.92
C SER A 156 34.63 6.01 3.05
N LYS A 157 35.87 5.56 3.28
CA LYS A 157 36.90 6.56 3.51
C LYS A 157 36.81 7.45 2.28
N ALA A 158 36.52 8.73 2.47
CA ALA A 158 36.59 9.74 1.43
C ALA A 158 37.99 9.65 0.79
N ALA A 159 38.12 8.87 -0.28
CA ALA A 159 39.26 8.95 -1.16
C ALA A 159 39.05 10.27 -1.89
N PHE A 160 39.76 11.30 -1.42
CA PHE A 160 39.91 12.54 -2.14
C PHE A 160 40.50 12.19 -3.52
N SER A 161 39.63 12.11 -4.52
CA SER A 161 40.05 11.93 -5.90
C SER A 161 40.72 13.22 -6.34
N THR A 162 42.00 13.14 -6.72
CA THR A 162 42.82 14.25 -7.20
C THR A 162 42.31 14.85 -8.51
N SER A 163 41.31 14.24 -9.16
CA SER A 163 40.54 14.85 -10.24
C SER A 163 39.28 15.47 -9.64
N GLY A 164 39.13 16.79 -9.72
CA GLY A 164 38.04 17.60 -9.13
C GLY A 164 36.61 17.33 -9.63
N ARG A 165 36.24 16.08 -9.93
CA ARG A 165 34.87 15.63 -10.06
C ARG A 165 34.44 15.02 -8.73
N ILE A 166 33.59 15.73 -8.01
CA ILE A 166 32.87 15.21 -6.84
C ILE A 166 31.91 14.13 -7.35
N GLY A 167 32.36 12.88 -7.42
CA GLY A 167 31.46 11.74 -7.56
C GLY A 167 30.56 11.70 -6.33
N GLN A 168 29.25 11.86 -6.51
CA GLN A 168 28.28 11.88 -5.41
C GLN A 168 28.47 10.63 -4.51
N PRO A 169 28.94 10.78 -3.27
CA PRO A 169 29.20 9.65 -2.36
C PRO A 169 27.93 8.89 -1.92
N GLY A 170 26.74 9.42 -2.26
CA GLY A 170 25.45 8.94 -1.76
C GLY A 170 24.81 7.80 -2.57
N GLY A 171 25.14 7.64 -3.86
CA GLY A 171 24.49 6.65 -4.74
C GLY A 171 24.80 5.22 -4.33
N ALA A 172 26.08 4.84 -4.36
CA ALA A 172 26.51 3.47 -4.04
C ALA A 172 26.19 3.06 -2.59
N ALA A 173 26.26 4.00 -1.64
CA ALA A 173 25.85 3.76 -0.25
C ALA A 173 24.31 3.64 -0.11
N GLY A 174 23.56 4.32 -0.97
CA GLY A 174 22.10 4.19 -1.08
C GLY A 174 21.68 2.83 -1.63
N ASP A 175 22.29 2.39 -2.72
CA ASP A 175 22.00 1.12 -3.37
C ASP A 175 22.27 -0.06 -2.43
N ALA A 176 23.42 -0.07 -1.74
CA ALA A 176 23.74 -1.12 -0.76
C ALA A 176 22.73 -1.19 0.41
N ARG A 177 22.20 -0.05 0.84
CA ARG A 177 21.13 0.01 1.86
C ARG A 177 19.80 -0.49 1.32
N GLN A 178 19.49 -0.18 0.07
CA GLN A 178 18.28 -0.66 -0.60
C GLN A 178 18.33 -2.18 -0.78
N ASP A 179 19.46 -2.73 -1.21
CA ASP A 179 19.65 -4.18 -1.37
C ASP A 179 19.51 -4.93 -0.05
N GLN A 180 20.13 -4.41 1.03
CA GLN A 180 20.01 -5.01 2.35
C GLN A 180 18.56 -5.06 2.83
N ARG A 181 17.82 -3.96 2.66
CA ARG A 181 16.39 -3.88 3.03
C ARG A 181 15.55 -4.83 2.19
N THR A 182 15.78 -4.85 0.88
CA THR A 182 15.05 -5.70 -0.06
C THR A 182 15.30 -7.18 0.22
N SER A 183 16.53 -7.57 0.56
CA SER A 183 16.87 -8.95 0.93
C SER A 183 16.13 -9.42 2.17
N PHE A 184 16.13 -8.60 3.24
CA PHE A 184 15.37 -8.91 4.45
C PHE A 184 13.87 -8.99 4.17
N ASP A 185 13.32 -7.99 3.50
CA ASP A 185 11.89 -7.90 3.21
C ASP A 185 11.42 -9.04 2.32
N PHE A 186 12.23 -9.48 1.35
CA PHE A 186 11.92 -10.62 0.49
C PHE A 186 11.80 -11.92 1.28
N VAL A 187 12.80 -12.23 2.12
CA VAL A 187 12.81 -13.46 2.94
C VAL A 187 11.68 -13.43 3.95
N PHE A 188 11.50 -12.31 4.64
CA PHE A 188 10.41 -12.14 5.59
C PHE A 188 9.04 -12.25 4.92
N ALA A 189 8.85 -11.64 3.75
CA ALA A 189 7.63 -11.74 2.98
C ALA A 189 7.30 -13.18 2.61
N LEU A 190 8.29 -14.00 2.21
CA LEU A 190 8.06 -15.41 1.90
C LEU A 190 7.58 -16.20 3.11
N ILE A 191 8.25 -16.04 4.26
CA ILE A 191 7.84 -16.67 5.53
C ILE A 191 6.42 -16.22 5.92
N PHE A 192 6.17 -14.91 5.84
CA PHE A 192 4.89 -14.33 6.20
C PHE A 192 3.75 -14.82 5.29
N LEU A 193 3.99 -14.90 3.97
CA LEU A 193 3.00 -15.36 3.00
C LEU A 193 2.65 -16.83 3.20
N THR A 194 3.64 -17.68 3.51
CA THR A 194 3.42 -19.09 3.87
C THR A 194 2.64 -19.21 5.18
N ALA A 195 2.96 -18.42 6.21
CA ALA A 195 2.20 -18.43 7.47
C ALA A 195 0.73 -17.99 7.26
N LEU A 196 0.52 -16.98 6.42
CA LEU A 196 -0.80 -16.40 6.18
C LEU A 196 -1.70 -17.33 5.35
N HIS A 197 -1.16 -17.95 4.30
CA HIS A 197 -1.93 -18.67 3.29
C HIS A 197 -1.67 -20.19 3.24
N GLY A 198 -0.73 -20.70 4.04
CA GLY A 198 -0.35 -22.11 4.03
C GLY A 198 0.02 -22.59 2.63
N PHE A 199 -0.55 -23.70 2.18
CA PHE A 199 -0.31 -24.22 0.83
C PHE A 199 -0.89 -23.33 -0.28
N SER A 200 -1.91 -22.51 -0.01
CA SER A 200 -2.46 -21.58 -1.01
C SER A 200 -1.44 -20.52 -1.46
N VAL A 201 -0.30 -20.38 -0.77
CA VAL A 201 0.84 -19.57 -1.22
C VAL A 201 1.28 -19.90 -2.64
N PHE A 202 1.24 -21.17 -3.05
CA PHE A 202 1.66 -21.58 -4.39
C PHE A 202 0.74 -21.00 -5.46
N LYS A 203 -0.57 -20.94 -5.19
CA LYS A 203 -1.57 -20.32 -6.10
C LYS A 203 -1.28 -18.83 -6.25
N VAL A 204 -1.05 -18.15 -5.12
CA VAL A 204 -0.75 -16.70 -5.07
C VAL A 204 0.52 -16.40 -5.84
N VAL A 205 1.63 -17.07 -5.53
CA VAL A 205 2.93 -16.88 -6.19
C VAL A 205 2.84 -17.20 -7.68
N PHE A 206 2.08 -18.21 -8.07
CA PHE A 206 1.85 -18.53 -9.47
C PHE A 206 1.15 -17.38 -10.22
N ILE A 207 0.10 -16.80 -9.65
CA ILE A 207 -0.58 -15.63 -10.25
C ILE A 207 0.36 -14.43 -10.34
N LEU A 208 1.16 -14.17 -9.30
CA LEU A 208 2.18 -13.10 -9.30
C LEU A 208 3.22 -13.32 -10.40
N TYR A 209 3.69 -14.56 -10.57
CA TYR A 209 4.66 -14.92 -11.61
C TYR A 209 4.08 -14.76 -13.02
N LEU A 210 2.83 -15.18 -13.25
CA LEU A 210 2.16 -14.97 -14.53
C LEU A 210 2.00 -13.48 -14.83
N ASN A 211 1.60 -12.67 -13.84
CA ASN A 211 1.51 -11.22 -14.00
C ASN A 211 2.86 -10.59 -14.35
N TYR A 212 3.93 -11.00 -13.65
CA TYR A 212 5.29 -10.55 -13.95
C TYR A 212 5.69 -10.90 -15.39
N CYS A 213 5.37 -12.12 -15.86
CA CYS A 213 5.62 -12.51 -17.25
C CYS A 213 4.83 -11.66 -18.26
N VAL A 214 3.59 -11.28 -17.95
CA VAL A 214 2.78 -10.35 -18.78
C VAL A 214 3.49 -9.00 -18.91
N ALA A 215 4.08 -8.48 -17.82
CA ALA A 215 4.79 -7.22 -17.85
C ALA A 215 6.11 -7.30 -18.64
N THR A 216 6.93 -8.32 -18.40
CA THR A 216 8.34 -8.32 -18.85
C THR A 216 8.61 -9.09 -20.14
N LYS A 217 7.80 -10.09 -20.49
CA LYS A 217 8.06 -10.96 -21.65
C LYS A 217 7.24 -10.59 -22.89
N LEU A 218 6.19 -9.78 -22.74
CA LEU A 218 5.36 -9.36 -23.87
C LEU A 218 5.96 -8.15 -24.59
N PRO A 219 5.80 -8.04 -25.93
CA PRO A 219 6.08 -6.81 -26.65
C PRO A 219 5.27 -5.65 -26.09
N LYS A 220 5.88 -4.46 -26.00
CA LYS A 220 5.28 -3.24 -25.41
C LYS A 220 3.83 -2.99 -25.84
N LYS A 221 3.53 -3.14 -27.15
CA LYS A 221 2.18 -2.96 -27.72
C LYS A 221 1.08 -3.81 -27.08
N TYR A 222 1.43 -4.98 -26.51
CA TYR A 222 0.49 -5.91 -25.92
C TYR A 222 0.44 -5.85 -24.40
N VAL A 223 1.39 -5.17 -23.74
CA VAL A 223 1.49 -5.17 -22.26
C VAL A 223 0.22 -4.60 -21.61
N VAL A 224 -0.27 -3.44 -22.06
CA VAL A 224 -1.47 -2.81 -21.50
C VAL A 224 -2.73 -3.65 -21.70
N PRO A 225 -3.11 -4.09 -22.92
CA PRO A 225 -4.30 -4.92 -23.10
C PRO A 225 -4.18 -6.27 -22.39
N ALA A 226 -3.01 -6.92 -22.44
CA ALA A 226 -2.81 -8.19 -21.73
C ALA A 226 -2.92 -8.04 -20.21
N THR A 227 -2.47 -6.90 -19.66
CA THR A 227 -2.62 -6.59 -18.23
C THR A 227 -4.08 -6.52 -17.81
N TRP A 228 -4.92 -5.81 -18.57
CA TRP A 228 -6.34 -5.71 -18.25
C TRP A 228 -7.08 -7.04 -18.42
N ILE A 229 -6.80 -7.78 -19.50
CA ILE A 229 -7.38 -9.11 -19.72
C ILE A 229 -6.99 -10.05 -18.58
N PHE A 230 -5.71 -10.06 -18.18
CA PHE A 230 -5.22 -10.87 -17.07
C PHE A 230 -5.84 -10.46 -15.74
N ALA A 231 -5.92 -9.16 -15.44
CA ALA A 231 -6.47 -8.64 -14.19
C ALA A 231 -7.96 -8.98 -14.05
N VAL A 232 -8.77 -8.67 -15.06
CA VAL A 232 -10.21 -8.98 -15.09
C VAL A 232 -10.43 -10.49 -15.08
N GLY A 233 -9.67 -11.24 -15.88
CA GLY A 233 -9.72 -12.70 -15.90
C GLY A 233 -9.40 -13.32 -14.54
N THR A 234 -8.41 -12.78 -13.83
CA THR A 234 -8.04 -13.24 -12.47
C THR A 234 -9.16 -12.96 -11.47
N LEU A 235 -9.82 -11.79 -11.54
CA LEU A 235 -10.96 -11.47 -10.67
C LEU A 235 -12.13 -12.43 -10.89
N PHE A 236 -12.52 -12.66 -12.14
CA PHE A 236 -13.60 -13.60 -12.47
C PHE A 236 -13.24 -15.03 -12.06
N ALA A 237 -12.02 -15.48 -12.34
CA ALA A 237 -11.59 -16.82 -11.98
C ALA A 237 -11.55 -17.01 -10.45
N ASN A 238 -11.08 -16.00 -9.70
CA ASN A 238 -11.09 -16.05 -8.24
C ASN A 238 -12.50 -16.18 -7.66
N GLU A 239 -13.48 -15.47 -8.23
CA GLU A 239 -14.89 -15.51 -7.80
C GLU A 239 -15.57 -16.82 -8.19
N ILE A 240 -15.47 -17.23 -9.47
CA ILE A 240 -16.11 -18.44 -10.02
C ILE A 240 -15.60 -19.69 -9.30
N PHE A 241 -14.28 -19.78 -9.08
CA PHE A 241 -13.65 -20.95 -8.48
C PHE A 241 -13.45 -20.82 -6.96
N LYS A 242 -13.96 -19.76 -6.32
CA LYS A 242 -13.88 -19.53 -4.86
C LYS A 242 -12.46 -19.70 -4.29
N GLY A 243 -11.44 -19.21 -5.00
CA GLY A 243 -10.02 -19.32 -4.60
C GLY A 243 -9.33 -20.66 -4.89
N TYR A 244 -9.83 -21.41 -5.88
CA TYR A 244 -9.28 -22.66 -6.42
C TYR A 244 -8.98 -23.72 -5.34
N PRO A 245 -9.98 -24.31 -4.66
CA PRO A 245 -9.75 -25.42 -3.75
C PRO A 245 -8.95 -26.55 -4.42
N TYR A 246 -7.92 -27.07 -3.76
CA TYR A 246 -7.11 -28.17 -4.27
C TYR A 246 -7.94 -29.42 -4.53
N ALA A 247 -8.98 -29.67 -3.73
CA ALA A 247 -9.93 -30.76 -3.98
C ALA A 247 -10.64 -30.65 -5.34
N ASN A 248 -10.89 -29.44 -5.84
CA ASN A 248 -11.49 -29.24 -7.16
C ASN A 248 -10.45 -29.40 -8.28
N ILE A 249 -9.21 -28.99 -8.03
CA ILE A 249 -8.08 -29.20 -8.96
C ILE A 249 -7.81 -30.70 -9.10
N GLU A 250 -7.84 -31.46 -8.01
CA GLU A 250 -7.71 -32.92 -7.99
C GLU A 250 -8.76 -33.58 -8.87
N LYS A 251 -10.05 -33.21 -8.70
CA LYS A 251 -11.15 -33.73 -9.53
C LYS A 251 -10.99 -33.40 -11.01
N PHE A 252 -10.46 -32.22 -11.32
CA PHE A 252 -10.23 -31.79 -12.70
C PHE A 252 -9.07 -32.55 -13.35
N LEU A 253 -7.95 -32.74 -12.64
CA LEU A 253 -6.77 -33.43 -13.16
C LEU A 253 -6.95 -34.95 -13.22
N MET A 254 -7.70 -35.52 -12.28
CA MET A 254 -7.90 -36.96 -12.13
C MET A 254 -9.39 -37.31 -11.98
N PRO A 255 -10.22 -37.09 -13.01
CA PRO A 255 -11.66 -37.35 -12.93
C PRO A 255 -11.98 -38.85 -12.78
N TRP A 256 -11.03 -39.72 -13.09
CA TRP A 256 -11.08 -41.18 -12.92
C TRP A 256 -10.64 -41.67 -11.54
N SER A 257 -10.22 -40.78 -10.62
CA SER A 257 -9.86 -41.17 -9.25
C SER A 257 -11.11 -41.51 -8.43
N THR A 258 -11.08 -42.64 -7.71
CA THR A 258 -12.17 -43.01 -6.83
C THR A 258 -12.19 -42.09 -5.60
N PRO A 259 -13.36 -41.55 -5.20
CA PRO A 259 -13.46 -40.68 -4.04
C PRO A 259 -13.10 -41.46 -2.78
N SER A 260 -11.86 -41.27 -2.32
CA SER A 260 -11.38 -41.80 -1.04
C SER A 260 -11.43 -40.70 0.02
N LYS A 261 -11.61 -41.07 1.29
CA LYS A 261 -11.58 -40.12 2.43
C LYS A 261 -10.22 -39.45 2.63
N LEU A 262 -9.18 -39.87 1.89
CA LEU A 262 -7.80 -39.41 2.02
C LEU A 262 -7.30 -38.75 0.71
N SER A 263 -8.15 -37.93 0.08
CA SER A 263 -7.78 -37.22 -1.15
C SER A 263 -6.73 -36.15 -0.83
N TRP A 264 -5.67 -36.07 -1.64
CA TRP A 264 -4.56 -35.13 -1.39
C TRP A 264 -5.02 -33.67 -1.48
N GLY A 265 -6.02 -33.39 -2.32
CA GLY A 265 -6.57 -32.06 -2.46
C GLY A 265 -7.29 -31.59 -1.19
N SER A 266 -8.08 -32.48 -0.58
CA SER A 266 -8.74 -32.19 0.71
C SER A 266 -7.74 -32.04 1.85
N TRP A 267 -6.66 -32.82 1.83
CA TRP A 267 -5.56 -32.70 2.79
C TRP A 267 -4.85 -31.35 2.67
N LEU A 268 -4.48 -30.92 1.45
CA LEU A 268 -3.84 -29.62 1.20
C LEU A 268 -4.75 -28.45 1.58
N ASP A 269 -6.04 -28.53 1.24
CA ASP A 269 -7.02 -27.51 1.61
C ASP A 269 -7.17 -27.38 3.14
N GLY A 270 -6.92 -28.47 3.89
CA GLY A 270 -6.87 -28.46 5.36
C GLY A 270 -5.78 -27.58 5.95
N TYR A 271 -4.71 -27.31 5.20
CA TYR A 271 -3.57 -26.48 5.60
C TYR A 271 -3.53 -25.13 4.86
N SER A 272 -4.66 -24.42 4.85
CA SER A 272 -4.82 -23.13 4.15
C SER A 272 -4.34 -21.88 4.95
N GLY A 273 -3.61 -22.08 6.05
CA GLY A 273 -3.03 -21.00 6.86
C GLY A 273 -4.05 -20.22 7.70
N ILE A 274 -3.63 -19.06 8.21
CA ILE A 274 -4.44 -18.17 9.06
C ILE A 274 -5.64 -17.60 8.29
N MET A 275 -5.45 -17.33 6.99
CA MET A 275 -6.45 -16.69 6.13
C MET A 275 -6.78 -17.58 4.92
N PRO A 276 -7.69 -18.57 5.09
CA PRO A 276 -8.01 -19.53 4.04
C PRO A 276 -8.68 -18.89 2.82
N ARG A 277 -9.42 -17.79 3.01
CA ARG A 277 -10.11 -17.04 1.94
C ARG A 277 -9.21 -15.98 1.31
N TRP A 278 -8.03 -16.38 0.86
CA TRP A 278 -7.02 -15.49 0.28
C TRP A 278 -7.55 -14.70 -0.93
N ALA A 279 -8.41 -15.32 -1.76
CA ALA A 279 -8.91 -14.75 -3.00
C ALA A 279 -9.69 -13.43 -2.83
N ILE A 280 -10.35 -13.23 -1.68
CA ILE A 280 -11.16 -12.01 -1.43
C ILE A 280 -10.25 -10.78 -1.29
N LEU A 281 -9.19 -10.89 -0.47
CA LEU A 281 -8.23 -9.81 -0.27
C LEU A 281 -7.31 -9.62 -1.48
N PHE A 282 -7.14 -10.68 -2.28
CA PHE A 282 -6.33 -10.65 -3.48
C PHE A 282 -6.85 -9.64 -4.52
N ASN A 283 -8.11 -9.25 -4.47
CA ASN A 283 -8.66 -8.18 -5.32
C ASN A 283 -7.88 -6.86 -5.17
N LEU A 284 -7.43 -6.52 -3.97
CA LEU A 284 -6.57 -5.35 -3.74
C LEU A 284 -5.16 -5.55 -4.31
N THR A 285 -4.67 -6.79 -4.31
CA THR A 285 -3.39 -7.15 -4.93
C THR A 285 -3.47 -7.03 -6.44
N VAL A 286 -4.58 -7.44 -7.08
CA VAL A 286 -4.77 -7.29 -8.53
C VAL A 286 -4.61 -5.84 -8.97
N LEU A 287 -5.11 -4.87 -8.19
CA LEU A 287 -4.90 -3.44 -8.48
C LEU A 287 -3.42 -3.06 -8.45
N ARG A 288 -2.66 -3.57 -7.47
CA ARG A 288 -1.20 -3.35 -7.40
C ARG A 288 -0.45 -4.00 -8.55
N LEU A 289 -0.91 -5.15 -9.04
CA LEU A 289 -0.35 -5.82 -10.21
C LEU A 289 -0.59 -5.01 -11.49
N VAL A 290 -1.77 -4.43 -11.63
CA VAL A 290 -2.05 -3.50 -12.74
C VAL A 290 -1.14 -2.27 -12.65
N SER A 291 -1.04 -1.64 -11.47
CA SER A 291 -0.13 -0.51 -11.28
C SER A 291 1.32 -0.86 -11.66
N PHE A 292 1.84 -1.99 -11.16
CA PHE A 292 3.18 -2.46 -11.51
C PHE A 292 3.38 -2.62 -13.02
N ASN A 293 2.43 -3.24 -13.73
CA ASN A 293 2.54 -3.44 -15.17
C ASN A 293 2.52 -2.11 -15.95
N ILE A 294 1.69 -1.15 -15.54
CA ILE A 294 1.61 0.18 -16.17
C ILE A 294 2.85 1.02 -15.88
N ASP A 295 3.34 1.00 -14.63
CA ASP A 295 4.59 1.67 -14.26
C ASP A 295 5.77 1.08 -15.05
N TYR A 296 5.83 -0.25 -15.17
CA TYR A 296 6.82 -0.92 -16.01
C TYR A 296 6.70 -0.49 -17.47
N TYR A 297 5.48 -0.46 -18.02
CA TYR A 297 5.23 -0.02 -19.40
C TYR A 297 5.76 1.41 -19.66
N TRP A 298 5.53 2.36 -18.76
CA TRP A 298 6.06 3.72 -18.89
C TRP A 298 7.57 3.81 -18.64
N SER A 299 8.14 2.94 -17.80
CA SER A 299 9.59 2.90 -17.57
C SER A 299 10.38 2.56 -18.84
N LEU A 300 9.77 1.81 -19.77
CA LEU A 300 10.38 1.48 -21.06
C LEU A 300 10.61 2.73 -21.93
N ASP A 301 9.74 3.74 -21.82
CA ASP A 301 9.90 5.02 -22.55
C ASP A 301 10.98 5.92 -21.94
N HIS A 302 11.17 5.85 -20.63
CA HIS A 302 12.20 6.65 -19.95
C HIS A 302 13.62 6.20 -20.31
N ARG A 303 13.82 4.92 -20.63
CA ARG A 303 15.12 4.41 -21.10
C ARG A 303 15.47 4.90 -22.51
N ALA A 304 14.47 4.94 -23.40
CA ALA A 304 14.62 5.45 -24.77
C ALA A 304 14.87 6.98 -24.84
N GLY A 305 14.53 7.73 -23.79
CA GLY A 305 14.79 9.16 -23.68
C GLY A 305 16.17 9.53 -23.14
N SER A 306 17.03 8.56 -22.79
CA SER A 306 18.41 8.85 -22.41
C SER A 306 19.24 9.18 -23.67
N PRO A 307 19.86 10.37 -23.77
CA PRO A 307 20.63 10.75 -24.96
C PRO A 307 21.86 9.86 -25.26
N LEU A 308 22.13 8.86 -24.41
CA LEU A 308 23.31 8.00 -24.48
C LEU A 308 23.04 6.67 -25.22
N GLU A 309 21.78 6.30 -25.46
CA GLU A 309 21.46 5.00 -26.08
C GLU A 309 21.04 5.08 -27.56
N VAL A 310 20.93 6.28 -28.14
CA VAL A 310 20.74 6.46 -29.60
C VAL A 310 22.11 6.56 -30.29
N CYS A 311 22.89 5.49 -30.20
CA CYS A 311 24.06 5.26 -31.05
C CYS A 311 24.12 3.78 -31.41
N ARG A 312 23.25 3.36 -32.33
CA ARG A 312 23.57 2.36 -33.35
C ARG A 312 22.54 2.37 -34.47
#